data_AF-A0A369AM43-F1
#
_entry.id   AF-A0A369AM43-F1
#
_cell.length_a   1.000
_cell.length_b   1.000
_cell.length_c   1.000
_cell.angle_alpha   90.00
_cell.angle_beta   90.00
_cell.angle_gamma   90.00
#
_symmetry.space_group_name_H-M   'P 1'
#
loop_
_entity.id
_entity.type
_entity.pdbx_description
1 polymer ?
#
loop_
_entity_poly.entity_id
_entity_poly.type
_entity_poly.pdbx_seq_one_letter_code
_entity_poly.pdbx_strand_id
1 'polypeptide(L)'
;MNAEETTKPIAARAGLLASAGYFDADSDEVIPSPCISVCRMAPDQSHCEGCFRTVAEIRAWASADSAARLAIWARLAQRAGFVFPARAESPAPQTHPAEGSSAGKP
;
A
#
# COMPACT_ATOMS: atom_id res chain seq x y z
N MET A 1 25.02 1.18 2.27
CA MET A 1 23.74 1.38 1.56
C MET A 1 22.76 1.80 2.64
N ASN A 2 22.41 3.08 2.69
CA ASN A 2 21.81 3.69 3.87
C ASN A 2 20.28 3.52 3.84
N ALA A 3 19.68 3.05 4.94
CA ALA A 3 18.23 2.85 5.07
C ALA A 3 17.39 4.12 4.78
N GLU A 4 18.01 5.29 4.93
CA GLU A 4 17.47 6.61 4.61
C GLU A 4 17.26 6.87 3.10
N GLU A 5 18.00 6.18 2.21
CA GLU A 5 17.87 6.37 0.76
C GLU A 5 16.63 5.67 0.18
N THR A 6 16.20 4.57 0.80
CA THR A 6 15.06 3.76 0.32
C THR A 6 13.70 4.36 0.69
N THR A 7 13.67 5.25 1.69
CA THR A 7 12.46 5.94 2.16
C THR A 7 12.06 7.15 1.28
N LYS A 8 13.04 7.86 0.70
CA LYS A 8 12.77 8.99 -0.20
C LYS A 8 11.87 8.66 -1.41
N PRO A 9 12.07 7.56 -2.15
CA PRO A 9 11.24 7.26 -3.32
C PRO A 9 9.79 6.89 -2.96
N ILE A 10 9.54 6.23 -1.82
CA ILE A 10 8.18 5.90 -1.39
C ILE A 10 7.39 7.16 -0.98
N ALA A 11 8.03 8.07 -0.26
CA ALA A 11 7.43 9.35 0.13
C ALA A 11 7.15 10.25 -1.08
N ALA A 12 8.09 10.33 -2.04
CA ALA A 12 7.90 11.08 -3.28
C ALA A 12 6.73 10.51 -4.10
N ARG A 13 6.63 9.18 -4.21
CA ARG A 13 5.51 8.53 -4.89
C ARG A 13 4.18 8.83 -4.20
N ALA A 14 4.12 8.77 -2.87
CA ALA A 14 2.92 9.17 -2.12
C ALA A 14 2.51 10.62 -2.43
N GLY A 15 3.48 11.55 -2.45
CA GLY A 15 3.23 12.95 -2.76
C GLY A 15 2.64 13.17 -4.16
N LEU A 16 3.20 12.51 -5.19
CA LEU A 16 2.69 12.59 -6.56
C LEU A 16 1.24 12.08 -6.66
N LEU A 17 0.95 10.94 -6.04
CA LEU A 17 -0.38 10.36 -6.05
C LEU A 17 -1.39 11.23 -5.31
N ALA A 18 -1.00 11.82 -4.19
CA ALA A 18 -1.82 12.78 -3.47
C ALA A 18 -2.11 14.03 -4.31
N SER A 19 -1.11 14.59 -4.99
CA SER A 19 -1.30 15.77 -5.85
C SER A 19 -2.17 15.49 -7.08
N ALA A 20 -2.22 14.24 -7.54
CA ALA A 20 -3.08 13.79 -8.61
C ALA A 20 -4.48 13.36 -8.13
N GLY A 21 -4.75 13.44 -6.82
CA GLY A 21 -6.06 13.16 -6.24
C GLY A 21 -6.41 11.68 -6.07
N TYR A 22 -5.43 10.78 -6.16
CA TYR A 22 -5.68 9.33 -5.97
C TYR A 22 -6.10 8.95 -4.55
N PHE A 23 -5.96 9.84 -3.57
CA PHE A 23 -6.35 9.60 -2.18
C PHE A 23 -7.58 10.41 -1.76
N ASP A 24 -8.24 11.10 -2.70
CA ASP A 24 -9.47 11.82 -2.41
C ASP A 24 -10.66 10.87 -2.30
N ALA A 25 -11.61 11.18 -1.42
CA ALA A 25 -12.78 10.35 -1.16
C ALA A 25 -13.76 10.29 -2.35
N ASP A 26 -13.73 11.30 -3.23
CA ASP A 26 -14.59 11.40 -4.42
C ASP A 26 -13.94 10.76 -5.66
N SER A 27 -12.69 10.29 -5.55
CA SER A 27 -11.98 9.69 -6.67
C SER A 27 -12.45 8.26 -6.93
N ASP A 28 -13.03 8.05 -8.11
CA ASP A 28 -13.39 6.70 -8.62
C ASP A 28 -12.15 5.93 -9.13
N GLU A 29 -10.99 6.57 -9.15
CA GLU A 29 -9.77 5.99 -9.71
C GLU A 29 -9.09 5.02 -8.74
N VAL A 30 -8.62 3.90 -9.30
CA VAL A 30 -8.00 2.83 -8.55
C VAL A 30 -6.66 3.31 -7.97
N ILE A 31 -6.56 3.35 -6.64
CA ILE A 31 -5.34 3.77 -5.94
C ILE A 31 -4.14 2.94 -6.42
N PRO A 32 -3.11 3.56 -7.00
CA PRO A 32 -2.01 2.83 -7.60
C PRO A 32 -1.04 2.28 -6.55
N SER A 33 -0.29 1.25 -6.95
CA SER A 33 0.56 0.51 -6.03
C SER A 33 1.73 1.35 -5.49
N PRO A 34 2.17 1.13 -4.24
CA PRO A 34 3.35 1.77 -3.65
C PRO A 34 4.68 1.20 -4.18
N CYS A 35 4.65 0.32 -5.17
CA CYS A 35 5.86 -0.33 -5.68
C CYS A 35 6.75 0.68 -6.40
N ILE A 36 8.05 0.65 -6.08
CA ILE A 36 9.11 1.44 -6.74
C ILE A 36 10.02 0.54 -7.60
N SER A 37 9.54 -0.64 -8.00
CA SER A 37 10.29 -1.66 -8.73
C SER A 37 11.55 -2.19 -8.01
N VAL A 38 11.62 -1.99 -6.69
CA VAL A 38 12.62 -2.60 -5.81
C VAL A 38 11.93 -3.68 -5.00
N CYS A 39 12.19 -4.94 -5.36
CA CYS A 39 11.68 -6.09 -4.63
C CYS A 39 12.83 -6.74 -3.85
N ARG A 40 12.94 -6.37 -2.57
CA ARG A 40 13.88 -6.97 -1.63
C ARG A 40 13.15 -7.13 -0.31
N MET A 41 13.05 -8.36 0.19
CA MET A 41 12.48 -8.59 1.52
C MET A 41 13.54 -8.31 2.57
N ALA A 42 13.12 -7.70 3.68
CA ALA A 42 13.90 -7.64 4.90
C ALA A 42 14.35 -9.06 5.30
N PRO A 43 15.50 -9.21 5.98
CA PRO A 43 16.04 -10.52 6.34
C PRO A 43 15.11 -11.34 7.25
N ASP A 44 14.25 -10.67 8.02
CA ASP A 44 13.21 -11.28 8.86
C ASP A 44 11.88 -11.51 8.10
N GLN A 45 11.83 -11.20 6.81
CA GLN A 45 10.64 -11.27 5.94
C GLN A 45 9.45 -10.43 6.44
N SER A 46 9.68 -9.45 7.33
CA SER A 46 8.62 -8.61 7.89
C SER A 46 8.00 -7.69 6.85
N HIS A 47 8.82 -7.13 5.95
CA HIS A 47 8.40 -6.20 4.91
C HIS A 47 9.37 -6.16 3.72
N CYS A 48 8.91 -5.61 2.60
CA CYS A 48 9.74 -5.23 1.47
C CYS A 48 10.52 -3.96 1.80
N GLU A 49 11.85 -3.96 1.69
CA GLU A 49 12.68 -2.78 1.98
C GLU A 49 12.40 -1.63 0.99
N GLY A 50 11.93 -1.92 -0.23
CA GLY A 50 11.63 -0.91 -1.24
C GLY A 50 10.27 -0.22 -1.06
N CYS A 51 9.20 -1.01 -0.90
CA CYS A 51 7.82 -0.49 -0.81
C CYS A 51 7.21 -0.58 0.59
N PHE A 52 7.93 -1.10 1.58
CA PHE A 52 7.54 -1.28 2.98
C PHE A 52 6.30 -2.14 3.23
N ARG A 53 5.76 -2.80 2.19
CA ARG A 53 4.63 -3.73 2.31
C ARG A 53 5.08 -5.07 2.86
N THR A 54 4.23 -5.68 3.67
CA THR A 54 4.39 -7.08 4.08
C THR A 54 4.01 -8.03 2.94
N VAL A 55 4.42 -9.30 3.01
CA VAL A 55 4.04 -10.32 2.01
C VAL A 55 2.52 -10.48 1.93
N ALA A 56 1.82 -10.39 3.06
CA ALA A 56 0.36 -10.46 3.11
C ALA A 56 -0.28 -9.28 2.35
N GLU A 57 0.21 -8.06 2.56
CA GLU A 57 -0.27 -6.86 1.85
C GLU A 57 0.06 -6.91 0.35
N ILE A 58 1.20 -7.48 -0.04
CA ILE A 58 1.58 -7.68 -1.45
C ILE A 58 0.57 -8.61 -2.15
N ARG A 59 0.22 -9.73 -1.51
CA ARG A 59 -0.73 -10.71 -2.05
C ARG A 59 -2.16 -10.17 -2.09
N ALA A 60 -2.58 -9.47 -1.04
CA ALA A 60 -3.93 -8.92 -0.94
C ALA A 60 -4.19 -7.73 -1.88
N TRP A 61 -3.13 -7.09 -2.42
CA TRP A 61 -3.25 -5.82 -3.15
C TRP A 61 -4.19 -5.88 -4.37
N ALA A 62 -4.13 -6.96 -5.16
CA ALA A 62 -4.94 -7.08 -6.37
C ALA A 62 -6.45 -7.09 -6.07
N SER A 63 -6.82 -7.60 -4.89
CA SER A 63 -8.20 -7.70 -4.41
C SER A 63 -8.59 -6.60 -3.41
N ALA A 64 -7.66 -5.72 -3.06
CA ALA A 64 -7.91 -4.64 -2.11
C ALA A 64 -8.75 -3.54 -2.77
N ASP A 65 -9.78 -3.09 -2.06
CA ASP A 65 -10.56 -1.90 -2.40
C ASP A 65 -9.79 -0.60 -2.04
N SER A 66 -10.36 0.55 -2.39
CA SER A 66 -9.74 1.85 -2.14
C SER A 66 -9.46 2.08 -0.65
N ALA A 67 -10.38 1.69 0.24
CA ALA A 67 -10.21 1.85 1.69
C ALA A 67 -9.04 0.99 2.22
N ALA A 68 -8.97 -0.27 1.81
CA ALA A 68 -7.88 -1.18 2.15
C ALA A 68 -6.53 -0.69 1.59
N ARG A 69 -6.50 -0.14 0.37
CA ARG A 69 -5.29 0.44 -0.23
C ARG A 69 -4.83 1.69 0.52
N LEU A 70 -5.74 2.58 0.93
CA LEU A 70 -5.43 3.72 1.79
C LEU A 70 -4.86 3.27 3.14
N ALA A 71 -5.49 2.28 3.76
CA ALA A 71 -5.01 1.70 5.02
C ALA A 71 -3.60 1.11 4.87
N ILE A 72 -3.30 0.44 3.76
CA ILE A 72 -1.95 -0.04 3.45
C ILE A 72 -0.99 1.15 3.36
N TRP A 73 -1.28 2.16 2.54
CA TRP A 73 -0.44 3.36 2.41
C TRP A 73 -0.15 4.05 3.75
N ALA A 74 -1.15 4.19 4.62
CA ALA A 74 -0.98 4.74 5.96
C ALA A 74 -0.01 3.90 6.81
N ARG A 75 -0.13 2.57 6.78
CA ARG A 75 0.80 1.66 7.48
C ARG A 75 2.22 1.73 6.93
N LEU A 76 2.37 1.91 5.62
CA LEU A 76 3.68 2.12 4.98
C LEU A 76 4.35 3.39 5.48
N ALA A 77 3.57 4.46 5.59
CA ALA A 77 4.06 5.74 6.09
C ALA A 77 4.56 5.65 7.53
N GLN A 78 3.85 4.92 8.38
CA GLN A 78 4.29 4.63 9.75
C GLN A 78 5.61 3.82 9.77
N ARG A 79 5.73 2.79 8.94
CA ARG A 79 6.94 1.94 8.87
C ARG A 79 8.15 2.68 8.29
N ALA A 80 7.92 3.47 7.25
CA ALA A 80 8.97 4.21 6.54
C ALA A 80 9.28 5.57 7.18
N GLY A 81 8.45 6.05 8.13
CA GLY A 81 8.67 7.31 8.85
C GLY A 81 8.42 8.57 8.00
N PHE A 82 7.45 8.55 7.09
CA PHE A 82 7.03 9.74 6.34
C PHE A 82 5.58 10.13 6.64
N VAL A 83 5.23 11.39 6.34
CA VAL A 83 3.85 11.88 6.51
C VAL A 83 3.02 11.48 5.31
N PHE A 84 1.98 10.67 5.53
CA PHE A 84 1.01 10.32 4.50
C PHE A 84 -0.21 11.24 4.59
N PRO A 85 -0.63 11.87 3.48
CA PRO A 85 -1.79 12.76 3.46
C PRO A 85 -3.10 11.97 3.43
N ALA A 86 -3.33 11.08 4.41
CA ALA A 86 -4.66 10.52 4.63
C ALA A 86 -5.54 11.61 5.24
N ARG A 87 -6.56 12.08 4.51
CA ARG A 87 -7.64 12.82 5.17
C ARG A 87 -8.34 11.81 6.10
N ALA A 88 -8.26 12.08 7.39
CA ALA A 88 -8.55 11.14 8.46
C ALA A 88 -10.00 10.65 8.47
N GLU A 89 -10.24 9.46 7.95
CA GLU A 89 -11.20 8.53 8.53
C GLU A 89 -10.60 7.12 8.48
N SER A 90 -10.36 6.58 9.68
CA SER A 90 -9.73 5.27 9.86
C SER A 90 -10.73 4.16 9.53
N PRO A 91 -10.48 3.26 8.57
CA PRO A 91 -11.18 1.99 8.59
C PRO A 91 -10.52 1.09 9.64
N ALA A 92 -11.34 0.71 10.63
CA ALA A 92 -11.05 -0.30 11.64
C ALA A 92 -10.80 -1.69 10.99
N PRO A 93 -10.41 -2.73 11.75
CA PRO A 93 -9.64 -3.86 11.22
C PRO A 93 -10.37 -4.60 10.12
N GLN A 94 -9.79 -4.59 8.92
CA GLN A 94 -10.19 -5.44 7.81
C GLN A 94 -10.14 -6.93 8.17
N THR A 95 -11.28 -7.47 8.58
CA THR A 95 -11.62 -8.89 8.47
C THR A 95 -12.28 -9.09 7.12
N HIS A 96 -11.49 -9.33 6.08
CA HIS A 96 -12.04 -9.90 4.85
C HIS A 96 -12.17 -11.42 5.09
N PRO A 97 -13.37 -12.01 5.11
CA PRO A 97 -13.47 -13.45 4.95
C PRO A 97 -12.93 -13.78 3.56
N ALA A 98 -12.00 -14.72 3.51
CA ALA A 98 -11.61 -15.37 2.27
C ALA A 98 -12.81 -16.21 1.79
N GLU A 99 -13.80 -15.59 1.16
CA GLU A 99 -14.76 -16.33 0.34
C GLU A 99 -14.13 -16.53 -1.04
N GLY A 100 -13.67 -17.76 -1.25
CA GLY A 100 -13.31 -18.27 -2.55
C GLY A 100 -14.52 -18.65 -3.40
N SER A 101 -14.20 -19.22 -4.58
CA SER A 101 -15.09 -19.84 -5.57
C SER A 101 -15.86 -18.86 -6.48
N SER A 102 -16.04 -19.10 -7.78
CA SER A 102 -15.72 -20.23 -8.68
C SER A 102 -16.16 -19.82 -10.09
N ALA A 103 -15.44 -20.23 -11.14
CA ALA A 103 -16.04 -20.68 -12.41
C ALA A 103 -14.95 -21.19 -13.36
N GLY A 104 -14.80 -22.51 -13.42
CA GLY A 104 -14.33 -23.13 -14.66
C GLY A 104 -15.42 -23.09 -15.71
N LYS A 105 -15.04 -22.87 -16.98
CA LYS A 105 -15.53 -23.54 -18.21
C LYS A 105 -15.16 -22.73 -19.47
N PRO A 106 -15.20 -23.34 -20.66
CA PRO A 106 -14.97 -24.75 -21.01
C PRO A 106 -13.56 -25.00 -21.57
#